data_AF-A0A2N5TID6-F1
#
_entry.id   AF-A0A2N5TID6-F1
#
_cell.length_a   1.000
_cell.length_b   1.000
_cell.length_c   1.000
_cell.angle_alpha   90.00
_cell.angle_beta   90.00
_cell.angle_gamma   90.00
#
_symmetry.space_group_name_H-M   'P 1'
#
loop_
_entity.id
_entity.type
_entity.pdbx_description
1 polymer ?
#
loop_
_entity_poly.entity_id
_entity_poly.type
_entity_poly.pdbx_seq_one_letter_code
_entity_poly.pdbx_strand_id
1 'polypeptide(L)'
;MSKDRYDIRDVLVPVEHKKNTSDAAEAARCLAKYVYEVFNAQPTRSYVVGVTLCGTSMQLWKFDRSGAIGSEPLDIKENEENFNEFLSLIILFLTSNEQVLGFDPTFFDIDAETCNPPQKSMKIGRQSGPEELVIHRRIFRALGICGRGTTCWEAHLPGDANQKFLVKDSW
;
A
#
# COMPACT_ATOMS: atom_id res chain seq x y z
N MET A 1 -22.79 -20.90 5.53
CA MET A 1 -21.43 -20.38 5.81
C MET A 1 -21.18 -19.23 4.86
N SER A 2 -21.06 -18.02 5.39
CA SER A 2 -20.62 -16.84 4.64
C SER A 2 -19.22 -17.15 4.09
N LYS A 3 -19.00 -17.03 2.77
CA LYS A 3 -17.63 -16.96 2.25
C LYS A 3 -17.07 -15.64 2.78
N ASP A 4 -16.16 -15.69 3.73
CA ASP A 4 -15.36 -14.51 4.10
C ASP A 4 -14.72 -13.99 2.82
N ARG A 5 -15.21 -12.83 2.39
CA ARG A 5 -14.87 -12.23 1.10
C ARG A 5 -13.71 -11.29 1.40
N TYR A 6 -12.49 -11.78 1.28
CA TYR A 6 -11.28 -10.96 1.40
C TYR A 6 -11.35 -9.82 0.37
N ASP A 7 -11.36 -8.57 0.85
CA ASP A 7 -11.38 -7.39 -0.01
C ASP A 7 -9.94 -6.97 -0.31
N ILE A 8 -9.70 -6.48 -1.53
CA ILE A 8 -8.39 -5.93 -1.91
C ILE A 8 -7.96 -4.77 -1.00
N ARG A 9 -8.93 -4.07 -0.39
CA ARG A 9 -8.71 -3.03 0.61
C ARG A 9 -7.98 -3.52 1.87
N ASP A 10 -8.06 -4.82 2.17
CA ASP A 10 -7.46 -5.42 3.37
C ASP A 10 -6.09 -6.06 3.07
N VAL A 11 -5.66 -6.10 1.79
CA VAL A 11 -4.38 -6.70 1.40
C VAL A 11 -3.24 -5.76 1.73
N LEU A 12 -2.40 -6.15 2.69
CA LEU A 12 -1.26 -5.34 3.11
C LEU A 12 0.01 -5.59 2.27
N VAL A 13 0.29 -6.85 1.97
CA VAL A 13 1.45 -7.30 1.20
C VAL A 13 0.99 -8.38 0.21
N PRO A 14 0.86 -8.08 -1.09
CA PRO A 14 0.51 -9.09 -2.08
C PRO A 14 1.66 -10.07 -2.30
N VAL A 15 1.31 -11.36 -2.45
CA VAL A 15 2.25 -12.44 -2.75
C VAL A 15 1.78 -13.18 -3.99
N GLU A 16 2.68 -13.36 -4.95
CA GLU A 16 2.44 -14.22 -6.11
C GLU A 16 3.30 -15.49 -6.00
N HIS A 17 2.66 -16.64 -6.10
CA HIS A 17 3.35 -17.93 -6.08
C HIS A 17 3.26 -18.62 -7.44
N LYS A 18 4.40 -19.10 -7.95
CA LYS A 18 4.51 -19.96 -9.12
C LYS A 18 5.28 -21.23 -8.77
N LYS A 19 5.00 -22.29 -9.52
CA LYS A 19 5.60 -23.61 -9.27
C LYS A 19 7.08 -23.65 -9.59
N ASN A 20 7.51 -23.03 -10.70
CA ASN A 20 8.87 -23.17 -11.22
C ASN A 20 9.62 -21.83 -11.18
N THR A 21 10.93 -21.88 -10.97
CA THR A 21 11.81 -20.70 -11.02
C THR A 21 11.82 -20.02 -12.39
N SER A 22 11.62 -20.78 -13.47
CA SER A 22 11.49 -20.25 -14.84
C SER A 22 10.31 -19.29 -15.04
N ASP A 23 9.33 -19.33 -14.13
CA ASP A 23 8.12 -18.52 -14.21
C ASP A 23 8.30 -17.13 -13.57
N ALA A 24 9.51 -16.76 -13.11
CA ALA A 24 9.78 -15.53 -12.37
C ALA A 24 9.30 -14.25 -13.09
N ALA A 25 9.52 -14.15 -14.40
CA ALA A 25 9.07 -13.00 -15.18
C ALA A 25 7.54 -12.90 -15.25
N GLU A 26 6.83 -14.04 -15.27
CA GLU A 26 5.37 -14.05 -15.22
C GLU A 26 4.85 -13.77 -13.80
N ALA A 27 5.52 -14.28 -12.77
CA ALA A 27 5.21 -13.98 -11.39
C ALA A 27 5.29 -12.47 -11.11
N ALA A 28 6.34 -11.80 -11.58
CA ALA A 28 6.48 -10.34 -11.45
C ALA A 28 5.34 -9.58 -12.16
N ARG A 29 4.91 -10.02 -13.35
CA ARG A 29 3.76 -9.44 -14.07
C ARG A 29 2.45 -9.67 -13.34
N CYS A 30 2.22 -10.85 -12.79
CA CYS A 30 1.05 -11.16 -11.97
C CYS A 30 1.03 -10.31 -10.70
N LEU A 31 2.16 -10.20 -10.00
CA LEU A 31 2.28 -9.34 -8.81
C LEU A 31 1.97 -7.88 -9.15
N ALA A 32 2.47 -7.36 -10.28
CA ALA A 32 2.16 -6.01 -10.73
C ALA A 32 0.64 -5.78 -10.92
N LYS A 33 -0.11 -6.79 -11.39
CA LYS A 33 -1.58 -6.70 -11.50
C LYS A 33 -2.22 -6.56 -10.12
N TYR A 34 -1.76 -7.31 -9.11
CA TYR A 34 -2.27 -7.14 -7.74
C TYR A 34 -1.93 -5.77 -7.17
N VAL A 35 -0.69 -5.30 -7.39
CA VAL A 35 -0.27 -3.96 -6.97
C VAL A 35 -1.11 -2.87 -7.60
N TYR A 36 -1.49 -2.99 -8.88
CA TYR A 36 -2.41 -2.06 -9.53
C TYR A 36 -3.76 -1.98 -8.78
N GLU A 37 -4.33 -3.13 -8.42
CA GLU A 37 -5.58 -3.19 -7.67
C GLU A 37 -5.41 -2.63 -6.23
N VAL A 38 -4.31 -2.96 -5.56
CA VAL A 38 -3.96 -2.42 -4.23
C VAL A 38 -3.85 -0.89 -4.27
N PHE A 39 -3.12 -0.32 -5.23
CA PHE A 39 -3.05 1.13 -5.37
C PHE A 39 -4.43 1.74 -5.59
N ASN A 40 -5.31 1.12 -6.39
CA ASN A 40 -6.64 1.66 -6.62
C ASN A 40 -7.52 1.61 -5.34
N ALA A 41 -7.39 0.54 -4.57
CA ALA A 41 -8.16 0.28 -3.35
C ALA A 41 -7.65 1.05 -2.12
N GLN A 42 -6.34 1.25 -2.01
CA GLN A 42 -5.64 1.88 -0.89
C GLN A 42 -4.95 3.17 -1.38
N PRO A 43 -5.71 4.26 -1.58
CA PRO A 43 -5.21 5.44 -2.27
C PRO A 43 -4.11 6.20 -1.52
N THR A 44 -3.97 5.99 -0.20
CA THR A 44 -2.94 6.61 0.64
C THR A 44 -1.60 5.88 0.61
N ARG A 45 -1.45 4.85 -0.23
CA ARG A 45 -0.16 4.18 -0.48
C ARG A 45 0.76 5.03 -1.37
N SER A 46 1.92 5.35 -0.84
CA SER A 46 3.07 5.91 -1.58
C SER A 46 3.79 4.82 -2.37
N TYR A 47 3.90 3.62 -1.79
CA TYR A 47 4.47 2.43 -2.41
C TYR A 47 3.78 1.16 -1.87
N VAL A 48 3.97 0.05 -2.57
CA VAL A 48 3.51 -1.29 -2.17
C VAL A 48 4.72 -2.22 -2.18
N VAL A 49 4.96 -2.89 -1.06
CA VAL A 49 5.89 -4.02 -1.00
C VAL A 49 5.14 -5.30 -1.32
N GLY A 50 5.77 -6.21 -2.05
CA GLY A 50 5.18 -7.50 -2.41
C GLY A 50 6.25 -8.56 -2.64
N VAL A 51 5.84 -9.81 -2.73
CA VAL A 51 6.77 -10.95 -2.84
C VAL A 51 6.38 -11.84 -4.01
N THR A 52 7.36 -12.31 -4.76
CA THR A 52 7.18 -13.46 -5.66
C THR A 52 7.88 -14.68 -5.09
N LEU A 53 7.22 -15.83 -5.05
CA LEU A 53 7.81 -17.12 -4.69
C LEU A 53 7.67 -18.10 -5.85
N CYS A 54 8.77 -18.41 -6.53
CA CYS A 54 8.82 -19.27 -7.69
C CYS A 54 9.62 -20.53 -7.36
N GLY A 55 8.92 -21.64 -7.11
CA GLY A 55 9.55 -22.82 -6.50
C GLY A 55 10.05 -22.49 -5.10
N THR A 56 11.36 -22.48 -4.90
CA THR A 56 12.00 -22.08 -3.63
C THR A 56 12.65 -20.70 -3.69
N SER A 57 12.70 -20.08 -4.88
CA SER A 57 13.27 -18.77 -5.08
C SER A 57 12.26 -17.67 -4.76
N MET A 58 12.57 -16.88 -3.75
CA MET A 58 11.80 -15.71 -3.34
C MET A 58 12.45 -14.44 -3.85
N GLN A 59 11.66 -13.45 -4.23
CA GLN A 59 12.16 -12.10 -4.52
C GLN A 59 11.25 -11.06 -3.88
N LEU A 60 11.86 -10.09 -3.18
CA LEU A 60 11.16 -8.95 -2.60
C LEU A 60 11.03 -7.85 -3.65
N TRP A 61 9.86 -7.25 -3.74
CA TRP A 61 9.58 -6.17 -4.67
C TRP A 61 9.07 -4.94 -3.93
N LYS A 62 9.51 -3.76 -4.38
CA LYS A 62 8.92 -2.48 -4.03
C LYS A 62 8.41 -1.81 -5.29
N PHE A 63 7.12 -1.52 -5.31
CA PHE A 63 6.45 -0.77 -6.37
C PHE A 63 6.10 0.61 -5.85
N ASP A 64 6.57 1.65 -6.51
CA ASP A 64 6.13 3.01 -6.27
C ASP A 64 5.50 3.60 -7.54
N ARG A 65 5.24 4.90 -7.54
CA ARG A 65 4.62 5.57 -8.68
C ARG A 65 5.59 5.85 -9.84
N SER A 66 6.88 5.54 -9.68
CA SER A 66 7.89 5.59 -10.73
C SER A 66 8.12 4.23 -11.39
N GLY A 67 7.86 3.12 -10.68
CA GLY A 67 8.04 1.78 -11.24
C GLY A 67 8.15 0.69 -10.19
N ALA A 68 8.93 -0.34 -10.50
CA ALA A 68 9.18 -1.47 -9.63
C ALA A 68 10.69 -1.73 -9.52
N ILE A 69 11.15 -2.01 -8.30
CA ILE A 69 12.49 -2.51 -8.03
C ILE A 69 12.38 -3.84 -7.28
N GLY A 70 13.12 -4.84 -7.74
CA GLY A 70 13.22 -6.16 -7.12
C GLY A 70 14.57 -6.32 -6.42
N SER A 71 14.60 -7.06 -5.32
CA SER A 71 15.84 -7.55 -4.71
C SER A 71 16.51 -8.57 -5.62
N GLU A 72 17.71 -9.03 -5.24
CA GLU A 72 18.20 -10.31 -5.75
C GLU A 72 17.26 -11.45 -5.31
N PRO A 73 17.08 -12.51 -6.13
CA PRO A 73 16.34 -13.68 -5.72
C PRO A 73 17.09 -14.46 -4.63
N LEU A 74 16.35 -14.93 -3.63
CA LEU A 74 16.83 -15.72 -2.50
C LEU A 74 16.26 -17.15 -2.59
N ASP A 75 17.09 -18.17 -2.70
CA ASP A 75 16.61 -19.55 -2.57
C ASP A 75 16.44 -19.92 -1.10
N ILE A 76 15.18 -19.96 -0.64
CA ILE A 76 14.82 -20.20 0.76
C ILE A 76 15.39 -21.53 1.28
N LYS A 77 15.65 -22.51 0.41
CA LYS A 77 16.11 -23.85 0.81
C LYS A 77 17.61 -24.07 0.66
N GLU A 78 18.36 -23.07 0.20
CA GLU A 78 19.80 -23.22 -0.05
C GLU A 78 20.59 -23.43 1.25
N ASN A 79 20.30 -22.65 2.29
CA ASN A 79 20.98 -22.72 3.58
C ASN A 79 20.12 -22.12 4.71
N GLU A 80 20.59 -22.25 5.96
CA GLU A 80 19.87 -21.75 7.15
C GLU A 80 19.75 -20.21 7.17
N GLU A 81 20.73 -19.49 6.61
CA GLU A 81 20.73 -18.02 6.55
C GLU A 81 19.59 -17.52 5.67
N ASN A 82 19.45 -18.06 4.45
CA ASN A 82 18.34 -17.74 3.53
C ASN A 82 16.98 -18.06 4.16
N PHE A 83 16.86 -19.17 4.89
CA PHE A 83 15.62 -19.50 5.59
C PHE A 83 15.31 -18.49 6.72
N ASN A 84 16.33 -18.06 7.46
CA ASN A 84 16.20 -17.04 8.49
C ASN A 84 15.82 -15.67 7.91
N GLU A 85 16.37 -15.29 6.76
CA GLU A 85 15.97 -14.07 6.04
C GLU A 85 14.50 -14.11 5.60
N PHE A 86 14.05 -15.25 5.06
CA PHE A 86 12.64 -15.46 4.75
C PHE A 86 11.75 -15.27 5.98
N LEU A 87 12.06 -15.93 7.09
CA LEU A 87 11.29 -15.79 8.33
C LEU A 87 11.32 -14.35 8.86
N SER A 88 12.47 -13.68 8.78
CA SER A 88 12.62 -12.29 9.19
C SER A 88 11.71 -11.36 8.38
N LEU A 89 11.59 -11.57 7.07
CA LEU A 89 10.68 -10.81 6.22
C LEU A 89 9.21 -11.07 6.55
N ILE A 90 8.83 -12.32 6.80
CA ILE A 90 7.45 -12.64 7.22
C ILE A 90 7.12 -11.98 8.56
N ILE A 91 8.02 -12.07 9.54
CA ILE A 91 7.84 -11.42 10.86
C ILE A 91 7.76 -9.90 10.69
N LEU A 92 8.63 -9.30 9.86
CA LEU A 92 8.58 -7.88 9.54
C LEU A 92 7.20 -7.50 9.02
N PHE A 93 6.65 -8.20 8.03
CA PHE A 93 5.34 -7.84 7.47
C PHE A 93 4.19 -8.01 8.47
N LEU A 94 4.26 -9.01 9.36
CA LEU A 94 3.23 -9.26 10.37
C LEU A 94 3.29 -8.28 11.55
N THR A 95 4.44 -7.65 11.79
CA THR A 95 4.67 -6.79 12.97
C THR A 95 4.90 -5.31 12.62
N SER A 96 5.02 -4.98 11.33
CA SER A 96 5.25 -3.62 10.85
C SER A 96 4.03 -2.73 10.99
N ASN A 97 4.30 -1.43 11.12
CA ASN A 97 3.27 -0.40 11.01
C ASN A 97 2.97 -0.07 9.54
N GLU A 98 1.88 0.68 9.33
CA GLU A 98 1.45 1.10 8.01
C GLU A 98 2.51 1.89 7.23
N GLN A 99 3.33 2.69 7.91
CA GLN A 99 4.37 3.48 7.26
C GLN A 99 5.46 2.62 6.61
N VAL A 100 5.90 1.55 7.31
CA VAL A 100 6.85 0.57 6.76
C VAL A 100 6.25 -0.20 5.58
N LEU A 101 4.93 -0.39 5.60
CA LEU A 101 4.20 -1.00 4.49
C LEU A 101 3.94 -0.01 3.33
N GLY A 102 4.23 1.28 3.51
CA GLY A 102 4.17 2.28 2.45
C GLY A 102 2.90 3.12 2.40
N PHE A 103 2.14 3.16 3.50
CA PHE A 103 1.11 4.17 3.69
C PHE A 103 1.73 5.52 4.05
N ASP A 104 1.15 6.59 3.52
CA ASP A 104 1.54 7.96 3.82
C ASP A 104 1.17 8.32 5.28
N PRO A 105 2.17 8.64 6.14
CA PRO A 105 1.94 8.95 7.55
C PRO A 105 1.23 10.29 7.77
N THR A 106 1.01 11.10 6.73
CA THR A 106 0.22 12.33 6.84
C THR A 106 -1.27 12.02 6.98
N PHE A 107 -1.74 10.86 6.52
CA PHE A 107 -3.11 10.39 6.67
C PHE A 107 -3.26 9.56 7.95
N PHE A 108 -4.38 9.74 8.66
CA PHE A 108 -4.67 8.98 9.87
C PHE A 108 -6.18 8.88 10.09
N ASP A 109 -6.59 7.85 10.82
CA ASP A 109 -7.98 7.62 11.18
C ASP A 109 -8.33 8.40 12.46
N ILE A 110 -9.50 9.02 12.43
CA ILE A 110 -10.18 9.67 13.55
C ILE A 110 -11.39 8.80 13.88
N ASP A 111 -11.71 8.73 15.17
CA ASP A 111 -12.94 8.07 15.64
C ASP A 111 -13.02 6.59 15.23
N ALA A 112 -11.87 5.90 15.12
CA ALA A 112 -11.81 4.51 14.69
C ALA A 112 -12.57 3.53 15.59
N GLU A 113 -12.81 3.91 16.84
CA GLU A 113 -13.60 3.12 17.80
C GLU A 113 -15.12 3.40 17.70
N THR A 114 -15.52 4.53 17.12
CA THR A 114 -16.92 5.01 17.14
C THR A 114 -17.56 5.07 15.75
N CYS A 115 -16.77 5.11 14.67
CA CYS A 115 -17.24 5.13 13.28
C CYS A 115 -16.72 3.93 12.49
N ASN A 116 -17.58 3.31 11.67
CA ASN A 116 -17.17 2.26 10.73
C ASN A 116 -17.79 2.50 9.33
N PRO A 117 -16.99 2.86 8.30
CA PRO A 117 -15.54 3.02 8.34
C PRO A 117 -15.09 4.26 9.15
N PRO A 118 -13.86 4.25 9.68
CA PRO A 118 -13.29 5.41 10.37
C PRO A 118 -13.28 6.65 9.47
N GLN A 119 -13.46 7.82 10.08
CA GLN A 119 -13.27 9.08 9.38
C GLN A 119 -11.77 9.32 9.18
N LYS A 120 -11.34 9.69 7.98
CA LYS A 120 -9.91 9.97 7.72
C LYS A 120 -9.63 11.47 7.82
N SER A 121 -8.47 11.81 8.34
CA SER A 121 -7.88 13.14 8.27
C SER A 121 -6.51 13.09 7.62
N MET A 122 -6.02 14.26 7.20
CA MET A 122 -4.65 14.45 6.77
C MET A 122 -4.01 15.69 7.40
N LYS A 123 -2.72 15.61 7.69
CA LYS A 123 -1.88 16.73 8.11
C LYS A 123 -1.14 17.32 6.92
N ILE A 124 -1.28 18.62 6.71
CA ILE A 124 -0.57 19.38 5.68
C ILE A 124 0.35 20.42 6.32
N GLY A 125 1.48 20.71 5.68
CA GLY A 125 2.36 21.81 6.08
C GLY A 125 1.91 23.13 5.44
N ARG A 126 1.77 24.18 6.25
CA ARG A 126 1.65 25.58 5.77
C ARG A 126 2.78 26.43 6.33
N GLN A 127 2.99 27.61 5.73
CA GLN A 127 3.93 28.61 6.26
C GLN A 127 3.61 29.01 7.71
N SER A 128 2.33 29.01 8.07
CA SER A 128 1.83 29.28 9.42
C SER A 128 1.95 28.12 10.40
N GLY A 129 2.43 26.96 9.96
CA GLY A 129 2.50 25.72 10.74
C GLY A 129 1.69 24.58 10.12
N PRO A 130 1.77 23.37 10.70
CA PRO A 130 0.96 22.24 10.28
C PRO A 130 -0.53 22.49 10.53
N GLU A 131 -1.36 22.07 9.59
CA GLU A 131 -2.81 22.18 9.66
C GLU A 131 -3.44 20.82 9.33
N GLU A 132 -4.61 20.55 9.90
CA GLU A 132 -5.35 19.32 9.66
C GLU A 132 -6.53 19.57 8.73
N LEU A 133 -6.80 18.60 7.84
CA LEU A 133 -7.97 18.56 6.98
C LEU A 133 -8.72 17.24 7.16
N VAL A 134 -10.01 17.34 7.48
CA VAL A 134 -10.90 16.19 7.61
C VAL A 134 -11.42 15.80 6.24
N ILE A 135 -11.18 14.55 5.83
CA ILE A 135 -11.51 14.01 4.51
C ILE A 135 -12.96 13.52 4.49
N HIS A 136 -13.75 14.01 3.54
CA HIS A 136 -15.12 13.52 3.32
C HIS A 136 -15.16 12.35 2.36
N ARG A 137 -14.53 12.51 1.19
CA ARG A 137 -14.57 11.51 0.13
C ARG A 137 -13.45 11.70 -0.86
N ARG A 138 -13.13 10.60 -1.55
CA ARG A 138 -12.30 10.61 -2.75
C ARG A 138 -13.14 11.11 -3.94
N ILE A 139 -12.72 12.21 -4.56
CA ILE A 139 -13.34 12.77 -5.77
C ILE A 139 -12.77 12.10 -7.01
N PHE A 140 -11.45 11.88 -7.04
CA PHE A 140 -10.76 11.37 -8.22
C PHE A 140 -9.57 10.50 -7.81
N ARG A 141 -9.26 9.49 -8.65
CA ARG A 141 -8.05 8.67 -8.55
C ARG A 141 -7.53 8.41 -9.96
N ALA A 142 -6.29 8.82 -10.22
CA ALA A 142 -5.58 8.37 -11.40
C ALA A 142 -5.30 6.87 -11.28
N LEU A 143 -5.68 6.11 -12.30
CA LEU A 143 -5.39 4.69 -12.41
C LEU A 143 -3.97 4.48 -12.93
N GLY A 144 -3.38 3.33 -12.61
CA GLY A 144 -2.06 2.93 -13.06
C GLY A 144 -1.10 2.71 -11.90
N ILE A 145 -0.05 1.93 -12.18
CA ILE A 145 1.08 1.74 -11.27
C ILE A 145 2.01 2.95 -11.38
N CYS A 146 2.41 3.29 -12.60
CA CYS A 146 3.33 4.40 -12.88
C CYS A 146 2.60 5.68 -13.28
N GLY A 147 3.15 6.83 -12.89
CA GLY A 147 2.63 8.18 -13.17
C GLY A 147 2.46 8.99 -11.89
N ARG A 148 1.84 10.18 -11.93
CA ARG A 148 1.72 11.04 -10.74
C ARG A 148 0.86 10.48 -9.60
N GLY A 149 0.20 9.33 -9.82
CA GLY A 149 -0.64 8.67 -8.83
C GLY A 149 -1.75 9.54 -8.21
N THR A 150 -2.17 10.59 -8.93
CA THR A 150 -2.94 11.70 -8.34
C THR A 150 -4.24 11.22 -7.72
N THR A 151 -4.48 11.65 -6.48
CA THR A 151 -5.76 11.47 -5.79
C THR A 151 -6.30 12.82 -5.39
N CYS A 152 -7.56 13.08 -5.68
CA CYS A 152 -8.22 14.29 -5.24
C CYS A 152 -9.23 13.97 -4.14
N TRP A 153 -9.20 14.76 -3.09
CA TRP A 153 -10.02 14.60 -1.90
C TRP A 153 -10.90 15.83 -1.69
N GLU A 154 -12.15 15.59 -1.33
CA GLU A 154 -13.00 16.63 -0.73
C GLU A 154 -12.70 16.67 0.76
N ALA A 155 -12.33 17.83 1.30
CA ALA A 155 -11.99 17.98 2.70
C ALA A 155 -12.51 19.30 3.28
N HIS A 156 -12.45 19.43 4.61
CA HIS A 156 -12.77 20.66 5.32
C HIS A 156 -11.83 20.85 6.51
N LEU A 157 -11.80 22.06 7.08
CA LEU A 157 -11.08 22.33 8.32
C LEU A 157 -11.89 21.81 9.53
N PRO A 158 -11.23 21.24 10.56
CA PRO A 158 -11.91 20.90 11.80
C PRO A 158 -12.69 22.10 12.35
N GLY A 159 -13.99 21.91 12.63
CA GLY A 159 -14.87 22.95 13.16
C GLY A 159 -15.53 23.87 12.12
N ASP A 160 -15.15 23.80 10.84
CA ASP A 160 -15.85 24.49 9.75
C ASP A 160 -16.19 23.52 8.61
N ALA A 161 -17.31 22.81 8.76
CA ALA A 161 -17.80 21.89 7.74
C ALA A 161 -18.46 22.59 6.54
N ASN A 162 -18.71 23.90 6.59
CA ASN A 162 -19.37 24.61 5.50
C ASN A 162 -18.38 24.96 4.39
N GLN A 163 -17.14 25.30 4.75
CA GLN A 163 -16.09 25.54 3.76
C GLN A 163 -15.47 24.23 3.28
N LYS A 164 -15.58 23.95 1.98
CA LYS A 164 -14.98 22.77 1.35
C LYS A 164 -13.70 23.12 0.60
N PHE A 165 -12.72 22.24 0.68
CA PHE A 165 -11.47 22.28 -0.05
C PHE A 165 -11.34 21.06 -0.96
N LEU A 166 -10.69 21.28 -2.11
CA LEU A 166 -10.20 20.20 -2.97
C LEU A 166 -8.71 20.03 -2.70
N VAL A 167 -8.33 18.91 -2.11
CA VAL A 167 -6.91 18.55 -1.94
C VAL A 167 -6.48 17.71 -3.11
N LYS A 168 -5.39 18.09 -3.77
CA LYS A 168 -4.71 17.28 -4.79
C LYS A 168 -3.45 16.67 -4.17
N ASP A 169 -3.48 15.37 -3.95
CA ASP A 169 -2.34 14.58 -3.51
C ASP A 169 -1.68 13.89 -4.72
N SER A 170 -0.36 13.98 -4.84
CA SER A 170 0.41 13.41 -5.96
C SER A 170 1.85 13.13 -5.55
N TRP A 171 2.42 12.09 -6.17
CA TRP A 171 3.76 11.56 -5.93
C TRP A 171 4.63 11.67 -7.19
#